data_AF-A0A3S4FZ82-F1
#
_entry.id   AF-A0A3S4FZ82-F1
#
_cell.length_a   1.000
_cell.length_b   1.000
_cell.length_c   1.000
_cell.angle_alpha   90.00
_cell.angle_beta   90.00
_cell.angle_gamma   90.00
#
_symmetry.space_group_name_H-M   'P 1'
#
loop_
_entity.id
_entity.type
_entity.pdbx_description
1 polymer ?
#
loop_
_entity_poly.entity_id
_entity_poly.type
_entity_poly.pdbx_seq_one_letter_code
_entity_poly.pdbx_strand_id
1 'polypeptide(L)' 'MGYCGTELIRRTIGLAHVADLDAIEDAEMRAECQRNALSLGRALIVNAPPITNVDELLARIRQHS' A
#
# COMPACT_ATOMS: atom_id res chain seq x y z
N MET A 1 11.87 -1.88 3.34
CA MET A 1 10.65 -1.05 3.19
C MET A 1 10.40 -0.59 1.75
N GLY A 2 11.39 -0.06 1.04
CA GLY A 2 11.22 0.33 -0.37
C GLY A 2 10.65 -0.78 -1.26
N TYR A 3 11.17 -2.02 -1.17
CA TYR A 3 10.61 -3.17 -1.88
C TYR A 3 9.14 -3.46 -1.54
N CYS A 4 8.75 -3.33 -0.26
CA CYS A 4 7.36 -3.53 0.16
C CYS A 4 6.44 -2.48 -0.47
N GLY A 5 6.88 -1.22 -0.52
CA GLY A 5 6.14 -0.16 -1.19
C GLY A 5 6.04 -0.38 -2.70
N THR A 6 7.11 -0.85 -3.35
CA THR A 6 7.09 -1.21 -4.77
C THR A 6 6.12 -2.36 -5.04
N GLU A 7 6.12 -3.42 -4.23
CA GLU A 7 5.17 -4.53 -4.40
C GLU A 7 3.72 -4.10 -4.15
N LEU A 8 3.45 -3.26 -3.14
CA LEU A 8 2.11 -2.68 -2.93
C LEU A 8 1.60 -1.96 -4.18
N ILE A 9 2.42 -1.09 -4.78
CA ILE A 9 2.04 -0.37 -6.00
C ILE A 9 1.85 -1.35 -7.16
N ARG A 10 2.80 -2.26 -7.39
CA ARG A 10 2.78 -3.23 -8.49
C ARG A 10 1.55 -4.14 -8.43
N ARG A 11 1.14 -4.55 -7.23
CA ARG A 11 -0.04 -5.41 -7.01
C ARG A 11 -1.37 -4.64 -7.04
N THR A 12 -1.34 -3.31 -6.95
CA THR A 12 -2.55 -2.48 -6.99
C THR A 12 -2.91 -2.03 -8.41
N ILE A 13 -1.90 -1.67 -9.23
CA ILE A 13 -2.11 -1.10 -10.59
C ILE A 13 -1.24 -1.70 -11.70
N GLY A 14 -0.40 -2.69 -11.39
CA GLY A 14 0.45 -3.36 -12.39
C GLY A 14 -0.28 -4.47 -13.13
N LEU A 15 0.40 -5.20 -14.03
CA LEU A 15 -0.27 -6.25 -14.81
C LEU A 15 -0.86 -7.40 -13.97
N ALA A 16 -0.27 -7.69 -12.81
CA ALA A 16 -0.64 -8.79 -11.93
C ALA A 16 -1.18 -8.29 -10.60
N HIS A 17 -2.49 -8.01 -10.58
CA HIS A 17 -3.22 -7.57 -9.39
C HIS A 17 -3.34 -8.64 -8.30
N VAL A 18 -3.92 -8.26 -7.16
CA VAL A 18 -4.26 -9.16 -6.04
C VAL A 18 -5.77 -9.27 -5.87
N ALA A 19 -6.24 -10.49 -5.57
CA ALA A 19 -7.64 -10.78 -5.36
C ALA A 19 -8.25 -9.97 -4.20
N ASP A 20 -7.45 -9.62 -3.19
CA ASP A 20 -7.87 -8.80 -2.04
C ASP A 20 -8.49 -7.45 -2.46
N LEU A 21 -8.00 -6.87 -3.56
CA LEU A 21 -8.55 -5.63 -4.12
C LEU A 21 -9.54 -5.90 -5.24
N ASP A 22 -9.28 -6.88 -6.11
CA ASP A 22 -10.12 -7.15 -7.28
C ASP A 22 -11.46 -7.81 -6.91
N ALA A 23 -11.53 -8.54 -5.80
CA ALA A 23 -12.75 -9.18 -5.32
C ALA A 23 -13.71 -8.20 -4.62
N ILE A 24 -13.32 -6.93 -4.45
CA ILE A 24 -14.22 -5.88 -3.95
C ILE A 24 -15.22 -5.52 -5.05
N GLU A 25 -16.49 -5.89 -4.86
CA GLU A 25 -17.56 -5.66 -5.83
C GLU A 25 -17.97 -4.18 -5.93
N ASP A 26 -18.02 -3.46 -4.80
CA ASP A 26 -18.30 -2.03 -4.76
C ASP A 26 -17.15 -1.24 -5.40
N ALA A 27 -17.44 -0.59 -6.52
CA ALA A 27 -16.44 0.13 -7.30
C ALA A 27 -15.85 1.34 -6.56
N GLU A 28 -16.64 2.04 -5.75
CA GLU A 28 -16.17 3.18 -4.96
C GLU A 28 -15.26 2.71 -3.82
N MET A 29 -15.69 1.68 -3.09
CA MET A 29 -14.88 1.07 -2.02
C MET A 29 -13.55 0.53 -2.57
N ARG A 30 -13.59 -0.18 -3.71
CA ARG A 30 -12.38 -0.69 -4.36
C ARG A 30 -11.42 0.45 -4.73
N ALA A 31 -11.96 1.52 -5.32
CA ALA A 31 -11.15 2.68 -5.69
C ALA A 31 -10.52 3.37 -4.47
N GLU A 32 -11.25 3.45 -3.35
CA GLU A 32 -10.72 3.97 -2.08
C GLU A 32 -9.59 3.09 -1.54
N CYS A 33 -9.80 1.77 -1.46
CA CYS A 33 -8.77 0.83 -1.03
C CYS A 33 -7.51 0.89 -1.92
N GLN A 34 -7.68 0.99 -3.24
CA GLN A 34 -6.57 1.15 -4.18
C GLN A 34 -5.81 2.47 -3.94
N ARG A 35 -6.50 3.60 -3.73
CA ARG A 35 -5.85 4.88 -3.40
C ARG A 35 -5.04 4.80 -2.10
N ASN A 36 -5.60 4.17 -1.07
CA ASN A 36 -4.91 4.00 0.21
C ASN A 36 -3.66 3.12 0.06
N ALA A 37 -3.76 2.01 -0.68
CA ALA A 37 -2.63 1.14 -0.99
C ALA A 37 -1.52 1.85 -1.77
N LEU A 38 -1.87 2.68 -2.77
CA LEU A 38 -0.92 3.48 -3.53
C LEU A 38 -0.24 4.57 -2.67
N SER A 39 -1.03 5.24 -1.83
CA SER A 39 -0.53 6.28 -0.90
C SER A 39 0.49 5.70 0.07
N LEU A 40 0.14 4.59 0.74
CA LEU A 40 1.03 3.87 1.63
C LEU A 40 2.26 3.33 0.89
N GLY A 41 2.07 2.71 -0.28
CA GLY A 41 3.16 2.18 -1.09
C GLY A 41 4.19 3.26 -1.44
N ARG A 42 3.75 4.44 -1.87
CA ARG A 42 4.62 5.59 -2.13
C ARG A 42 5.35 6.04 -0.86
N ALA A 43 4.66 6.14 0.28
CA ALA A 43 5.27 6.53 1.54
C ALA A 43 6.37 5.55 1.98
N LEU A 44 6.17 4.24 1.80
CA LEU A 44 7.15 3.20 2.11
C LEU A 44 8.37 3.19 1.17
N ILE A 45 8.25 3.77 -0.04
CA ILE A 45 9.37 3.98 -0.96
C ILE A 45 10.15 5.25 -0.60
N VAL A 46 9.46 6.39 -0.55
CA VAL A 46 10.10 7.71 -0.35
C VAL A 46 10.69 7.83 1.06
N ASN A 47 9.99 7.30 2.06
CA ASN A 47 10.40 7.30 3.46
C ASN A 47 10.90 5.91 3.90
N ALA A 48 11.56 5.16 3.00
CA ALA A 48 12.15 3.86 3.33
C ALA A 48 13.32 3.91 4.34
N PRO A 49 14.24 4.91 4.31
CA PRO A 49 15.39 4.96 5.22
C PRO A 49 15.08 5.06 6.73
N PRO A 50 13.97 5.69 7.21
CA PRO A 50 13.69 5.82 8.64
C PRO A 50 12.92 4.67 9.32
N ILE A 51 12.63 3.54 8.66
CA ILE A 51 11.88 2.45 9.31
C ILE A 51 12.84 1.29 9.64
N THR A 52 13.11 1.12 10.92
CA THR A 52 14.12 0.19 11.46
C THR A 52 13.52 -0.98 12.24
N ASN A 53 12.26 -0.87 12.64
CA ASN A 53 11.54 -1.90 13.40
C ASN A 53 10.06 -1.98 13.00
N VAL A 54 9.38 -3.02 13.50
CA VAL A 54 7.96 -3.28 13.15
C VAL A 54 7.03 -2.24 13.76
N ASP A 55 7.34 -1.67 14.91
CA ASP A 55 6.49 -0.67 15.58
C ASP A 55 6.45 0.63 14.78
N GLU A 56 7.58 1.08 14.24
CA GLU A 56 7.68 2.21 13.31
C GLU A 56 6.90 1.98 12.02
N LEU A 57 6.92 0.75 11.51
CA LEU A 57 6.10 0.36 10.36
C LEU A 57 4.61 0.45 10.68
N LEU A 58 4.17 -0.12 11.81
CA LEU A 58 2.77 -0.09 12.23
C LEU A 58 2.28 1.35 12.46
N ALA A 59 3.12 2.20 13.06
CA ALA A 59 2.82 3.62 13.21
C ALA A 59 2.63 4.31 11.86
N ARG A 60 3.45 3.97 10.86
CA ARG A 60 3.32 4.52 9.50
C ARG A 60 2.03 4.05 8.83
N ILE A 61 1.67 2.78 8.93
CA ILE A 61 0.44 2.24 8.32
C ILE A 61 -0.80 2.97 8.86
N ARG A 62 -0.86 3.18 10.19
CA ARG A 62 -1.99 3.87 10.84
C ARG A 62 -2.14 5.33 10.43
N GLN A 63 -1.08 6.00 9.98
CA GLN A 63 -1.14 7.38 9.48
C GLN A 63 -1.74 7.49 8.07
N HIS A 64 -1.83 6.36 7.36
CA HIS A 64 -2.34 6.26 5.98
C HIS A 64 -3.66 5.48 5.90
N SER A 65 -4.30 5.23 7.05
CA SER A 65 -5.60 4.55 7.18
C SER A 65 -6.74 5.56 7.30
#